data_AF-A0A1Y5TQR9-F1
#
_entry.id   AF-A0A1Y5TQR9-F1
#
_cell.length_a   1.000
_cell.length_b   1.000
_cell.length_c   1.000
_cell.angle_alpha   90.00
_cell.angle_beta   90.00
_cell.angle_gamma   90.00
#
_symmetry.space_group_name_H-M   'P 1'
#
loop_
_entity.id
_entity.type
_entity.pdbx_description
1 polymer ?
#
loop_
_entity_poly.entity_id
_entity_poly.type
_entity_poly.pdbx_seq_one_letter_code
_entity_poly.pdbx_strand_id
1 'polypeptide(L)'
;MTSKFDYFIVFAEMRTGSNFLETNLNALSDVTCFGEAFNPHFIGYPNKVEILEITQAMRDSDPGCLIDVIRETPDVLGGFRFFHDHDQRILETALPDPRCAKIILTRNPLDSYVSWKIAQETGQWKLTNVKKRREAQVRFDPEEFSRHVEALQDFQVFLLNSLQAKGQTPFYVDYEDLQNVEVMNGLAAWLGVQGRLDGLDKSLKRQNPSPVTTKVINVDEMTEALGGLDRFNLTRTPNFEPRRGPAVPSYVAGVVTPLLYLPIRGGPEDEVMSWMAGLDSVPISSLNTGMNQKQMRQWMRNNLGHRRFTVLRHPLARLHQVFCRKILNTGPGSFRKIRETLRRQYKLPIPNEAPDARYSRSDHRAAFEAFMGFVRMNLAGQTAIRVDGGWCSQAQALSAMSDFAVPDHVFREDEAAELLPLLAARYGHLETAAPEAAQPDTPFTLDDIYDDDLEKEAASIYQRDYMMFGFGPWRKD
;
A
#
# COMPACT_ATOMS: atom_id res chain seq x y z
N MET A 1 13.62 31.85 18.08
CA MET A 1 13.67 30.39 17.87
C MET A 1 14.40 30.17 16.57
N THR A 2 15.52 29.45 16.57
CA THR A 2 16.28 29.14 15.35
C THR A 2 15.45 28.31 14.39
N SER A 3 15.41 28.67 13.11
CA SER A 3 14.70 27.93 12.08
C SER A 3 15.24 26.50 11.97
N LYS A 4 14.31 25.54 11.78
CA LYS A 4 14.64 24.11 11.65
C LYS A 4 15.45 23.83 10.38
N PHE A 5 15.10 24.53 9.31
CA PHE A 5 15.72 24.42 7.99
C PHE A 5 16.15 25.81 7.50
N ASP A 6 17.18 25.84 6.66
CA ASP A 6 17.63 27.08 5.99
C ASP A 6 17.15 27.17 4.54
N TYR A 7 16.86 26.03 3.92
CA TYR A 7 16.34 25.94 2.56
C TYR A 7 15.67 24.58 2.35
N PHE A 8 14.98 24.40 1.23
CA PHE A 8 14.35 23.12 0.89
C PHE A 8 14.59 22.70 -0.56
N ILE A 9 14.49 21.39 -0.78
CA ILE A 9 14.51 20.74 -2.09
C ILE A 9 13.25 19.89 -2.25
N VAL A 10 12.59 20.03 -3.40
CA VAL A 10 11.45 19.20 -3.80
C VAL A 10 11.94 18.20 -4.84
N PHE A 11 12.22 16.97 -4.40
CA PHE A 11 12.46 15.84 -5.29
C PHE A 11 11.14 15.45 -5.93
N ALA A 12 11.04 15.63 -7.24
CA ALA A 12 9.84 15.36 -7.99
C ALA A 12 10.22 14.92 -9.40
N GLU A 13 9.21 14.67 -10.23
CA GLU A 13 9.42 14.33 -11.63
C GLU A 13 8.53 15.13 -12.55
N MET A 14 8.84 15.10 -13.84
CA MET A 14 7.95 15.65 -14.86
C MET A 14 6.53 15.11 -14.66
N ARG A 15 5.55 16.03 -14.62
CA ARG A 15 4.12 15.70 -14.50
C ARG A 15 3.70 15.03 -13.17
N THR A 16 4.51 15.06 -12.12
CA THR A 16 4.10 14.63 -10.77
C THR A 16 3.18 15.59 -10.03
N GLY A 17 2.88 16.76 -10.61
CA GLY A 17 2.17 17.85 -9.91
C GLY A 17 3.09 18.85 -9.22
N SER A 18 4.39 18.75 -9.43
CA SER A 18 5.40 19.63 -8.80
C SER A 18 5.17 21.13 -9.03
N ASN A 19 4.68 21.51 -10.21
CA ASN A 19 4.26 22.91 -10.48
C ASN A 19 3.10 23.36 -9.56
N PHE A 20 2.16 22.48 -9.25
CA PHE A 20 1.03 22.82 -8.38
C PHE A 20 1.48 22.94 -6.93
N LEU A 21 2.35 22.03 -6.48
CA LEU A 21 2.99 22.16 -5.17
C LEU A 21 3.78 23.47 -5.07
N GLU A 22 4.59 23.80 -6.08
CA GLU A 22 5.33 25.06 -6.16
C GLU A 22 4.40 26.28 -6.04
N THR A 23 3.30 26.32 -6.81
CA THR A 23 2.34 27.43 -6.73
C THR A 23 1.77 27.61 -5.32
N ASN A 24 1.43 26.52 -4.63
CA ASN A 24 0.87 26.60 -3.28
C ASN A 24 1.95 26.96 -2.24
N LEU A 25 3.19 26.49 -2.40
CA LEU A 25 4.32 26.93 -1.57
C LEU A 25 4.58 28.43 -1.74
N ASN A 26 4.57 28.93 -2.98
CA ASN A 26 4.76 30.36 -3.28
C ASN A 26 3.57 31.24 -2.88
N ALA A 27 2.43 30.65 -2.50
CA ALA A 27 1.32 31.40 -1.92
C ALA A 27 1.52 31.69 -0.42
N LEU A 28 2.47 31.01 0.24
CA LEU A 28 2.89 31.31 1.59
C LEU A 28 3.84 32.52 1.56
N SER A 29 3.57 33.53 2.39
CA SER A 29 4.33 34.79 2.39
C SER A 29 5.79 34.63 2.81
N ASP A 30 6.13 33.55 3.50
CA ASP A 30 7.43 33.25 4.09
C ASP A 30 8.13 32.05 3.42
N VAL A 31 7.72 31.69 2.21
CA VAL A 31 8.33 30.64 1.39
C VAL A 31 8.53 31.14 -0.04
N THR A 32 9.66 30.79 -0.66
CA THR A 32 9.86 31.01 -2.09
C THR A 32 10.54 29.80 -2.73
N CYS A 33 9.87 29.21 -3.70
CA CYS A 33 10.35 28.15 -4.55
C CYS A 33 10.78 28.73 -5.91
N PHE A 34 12.08 28.68 -6.21
CA PHE A 34 12.72 29.24 -7.40
C PHE A 34 12.65 28.30 -8.62
N GLY A 35 11.55 27.56 -8.77
CA GLY A 35 11.35 26.63 -9.88
C GLY A 35 12.42 25.53 -9.97
N GLU A 36 12.82 25.18 -11.18
CA GLU A 36 13.83 24.16 -11.49
C GLU A 36 15.22 24.81 -11.53
N ALA A 37 15.71 25.27 -10.38
CA ALA A 37 16.96 26.02 -10.24
C ALA A 37 18.19 25.29 -10.82
N PHE A 38 18.15 23.96 -10.86
CA PHE A 38 19.25 23.10 -11.30
C PHE A 38 18.97 22.34 -12.61
N ASN A 39 18.01 22.78 -13.42
CA ASN A 39 17.79 22.24 -14.76
C ASN A 39 19.02 22.51 -15.66
N PRO A 40 19.53 21.54 -16.45
CA PRO A 40 20.72 21.76 -17.28
C PRO A 40 20.47 22.71 -18.47
N HIS A 41 19.22 22.90 -18.88
CA HIS A 41 18.88 23.65 -20.10
C HIS A 41 18.47 25.10 -19.83
N PHE A 42 18.00 25.41 -18.62
CA PHE A 42 17.60 26.75 -18.21
C PHE A 42 17.76 26.92 -16.69
N ILE A 43 17.60 28.14 -16.19
CA ILE A 43 17.70 28.44 -14.75
C ILE A 43 16.34 28.83 -14.17
N GLY A 44 15.78 27.97 -13.31
CA GLY A 44 14.53 28.19 -12.58
C GLY A 44 13.26 28.05 -13.41
N TYR A 45 13.08 28.90 -14.42
CA TYR A 45 11.91 28.89 -15.31
C TYR A 45 12.32 29.06 -16.77
N PRO A 46 11.51 28.54 -17.73
CA PRO A 46 11.72 28.83 -19.14
C PRO A 46 11.75 30.34 -19.41
N ASN A 47 12.78 30.80 -20.12
CA ASN A 47 13.07 32.22 -20.45
C ASN A 47 13.62 33.10 -19.32
N LYS A 48 13.95 32.54 -18.14
CA LYS A 48 14.75 33.25 -17.15
C LYS A 48 16.24 33.10 -17.46
N VAL A 49 16.99 34.17 -17.23
CA VAL A 49 18.45 34.21 -17.46
C VAL A 49 19.24 34.12 -16.15
N GLU A 50 18.58 34.35 -15.01
CA GLU A 50 19.17 34.37 -13.68
C GLU A 50 18.13 34.09 -12.57
N ILE A 51 18.62 33.67 -11.41
CA ILE A 51 17.91 33.62 -10.12
C ILE A 51 18.76 34.39 -9.13
N LEU A 52 18.20 35.40 -8.47
CA LEU A 52 18.90 36.17 -7.42
C LEU A 52 20.29 36.64 -7.88
N GLU A 53 20.37 37.23 -9.08
CA GLU A 53 21.61 37.72 -9.73
C GLU A 53 22.63 36.63 -10.11
N ILE A 54 22.34 35.35 -9.88
CA ILE A 54 23.14 34.22 -10.35
C ILE A 54 22.64 33.80 -11.73
N THR A 55 23.51 33.98 -12.73
CA THR A 55 23.24 33.52 -14.11
C THR A 55 23.41 32.02 -14.26
N GLN A 56 22.84 31.44 -15.33
CA GLN A 56 23.05 30.03 -15.67
C GLN A 56 24.54 29.66 -15.75
N ALA A 57 25.38 30.49 -16.38
CA ALA A 57 26.81 30.22 -16.53
C ALA A 57 27.55 30.19 -15.18
N MET A 58 27.15 31.04 -14.23
CA MET A 58 27.71 31.04 -12.87
C MET A 58 27.33 29.75 -12.13
N ARG A 59 26.05 29.38 -12.16
CA ARG A 59 25.54 28.13 -11.57
C ARG A 59 26.22 26.90 -12.19
N ASP A 60 26.36 26.85 -13.50
CA ASP A 60 26.95 25.70 -14.20
C ASP A 60 28.43 25.51 -13.81
N SER A 61 29.16 26.61 -13.59
CA SER A 61 30.55 26.60 -13.12
C SER A 61 30.68 26.22 -11.64
N ASP A 62 29.84 26.79 -10.79
CA ASP A 62 29.78 26.51 -9.35
C ASP A 62 28.33 26.47 -8.88
N PRO A 63 27.72 25.27 -8.76
CA PRO A 63 26.32 25.17 -8.41
C PRO A 63 26.07 25.46 -6.91
N GLY A 64 27.12 25.48 -6.09
CA GLY A 64 27.04 25.83 -4.66
C GLY A 64 26.64 27.29 -4.43
N CYS A 65 27.14 28.21 -5.25
CA CYS A 65 26.84 29.64 -5.11
C CYS A 65 25.33 29.94 -5.17
N LEU A 66 24.56 29.21 -5.98
CA LEU A 66 23.12 29.37 -6.05
C LEU A 66 22.41 28.83 -4.80
N ILE A 67 22.90 27.74 -4.19
CA ILE A 67 22.36 27.26 -2.91
C ILE A 67 22.56 28.32 -1.83
N ASP A 68 23.75 28.89 -1.74
CA ASP A 68 24.07 29.87 -0.71
C ASP A 68 23.18 31.11 -0.84
N VAL A 69 22.98 31.62 -2.06
CA VAL A 69 22.08 32.77 -2.28
C VAL A 69 20.60 32.43 -1.99
N ILE A 70 20.14 31.22 -2.33
CA ILE A 70 18.78 30.76 -1.98
C ILE A 70 18.63 30.66 -0.45
N ARG A 71 19.65 30.16 0.24
CA ARG A 71 19.69 30.01 1.71
C ARG A 71 19.68 31.35 2.42
N GLU A 72 20.38 32.34 1.88
CA GLU A 72 20.56 33.67 2.44
C GLU A 72 19.44 34.65 2.05
N THR A 73 18.44 34.20 1.29
CA THR A 73 17.32 35.06 0.89
C THR A 73 16.58 35.56 2.15
N PRO A 74 16.48 36.88 2.37
CA PRO A 74 15.89 37.42 3.59
C PRO A 74 14.40 37.07 3.71
N ASP A 75 13.94 36.88 4.94
CA ASP A 75 12.53 36.77 5.34
C ASP A 75 11.73 35.60 4.73
N VAL A 76 12.36 34.73 3.93
CA VAL A 76 11.71 33.57 3.30
C VAL A 76 12.54 32.30 3.47
N LEU A 77 11.86 31.17 3.57
CA LEU A 77 12.50 29.87 3.36
C LEU A 77 12.59 29.63 1.84
N GLY A 78 13.81 29.72 1.30
CA GLY A 78 14.10 29.49 -0.11
C GLY A 78 14.15 28.00 -0.47
N GLY A 79 13.75 27.64 -1.68
CA GLY A 79 13.92 26.27 -2.17
C GLY A 79 13.68 26.12 -3.67
N PHE A 80 13.76 24.89 -4.15
CA PHE A 80 13.70 24.59 -5.58
C PHE A 80 13.22 23.16 -5.85
N ARG A 81 12.77 22.92 -7.09
CA ARG A 81 12.43 21.60 -7.62
C ARG A 81 13.66 20.94 -8.23
N PHE A 82 13.79 19.64 -7.97
CA PHE A 82 14.87 18.81 -8.46
C PHE A 82 14.32 17.51 -9.06
N PHE A 83 14.67 17.23 -10.32
CA PHE A 83 14.31 16.02 -11.04
C PHE A 83 15.55 15.13 -11.23
N HIS A 84 15.35 13.84 -11.53
CA HIS A 84 16.46 12.89 -11.68
C HIS A 84 17.50 13.26 -12.75
N ASP A 85 17.14 14.09 -13.73
CA ASP A 85 18.00 14.54 -14.83
C ASP A 85 18.62 15.94 -14.61
N HIS A 86 18.42 16.54 -13.44
CA HIS A 86 19.05 17.80 -13.04
C HIS A 86 20.53 17.59 -12.65
N ASP A 87 21.23 18.70 -12.40
CA ASP A 87 22.64 18.69 -12.00
C ASP A 87 22.87 17.91 -10.68
N GLN A 88 23.38 16.69 -10.80
CA GLN A 88 23.55 15.74 -9.70
C GLN A 88 24.55 16.23 -8.64
N ARG A 89 25.45 17.17 -8.97
CA ARG A 89 26.43 17.74 -8.01
C ARG A 89 25.74 18.34 -6.79
N ILE A 90 24.50 18.80 -6.94
CA ILE A 90 23.70 19.34 -5.83
C ILE A 90 23.34 18.31 -4.77
N LEU A 91 23.24 17.04 -5.14
CA LEU A 91 22.86 15.99 -4.20
C LEU A 91 23.96 15.74 -3.17
N GLU A 92 25.23 15.95 -3.55
CA GLU A 92 26.38 15.87 -2.64
C GLU A 92 26.33 16.94 -1.55
N THR A 93 25.70 18.08 -1.81
CA THR A 93 25.50 19.16 -0.84
C THR A 93 24.22 18.97 -0.05
N ALA A 94 23.08 18.77 -0.74
CA ALA A 94 21.76 18.81 -0.12
C ALA A 94 21.41 17.57 0.69
N LEU A 95 21.77 16.36 0.24
CA LEU A 95 21.44 15.12 0.93
C LEU A 95 22.11 14.98 2.30
N PRO A 96 23.41 15.27 2.49
CA PRO A 96 24.02 15.18 3.81
C PRO A 96 23.67 16.33 4.76
N ASP A 97 23.17 17.47 4.26
CA ASP A 97 22.89 18.65 5.09
C ASP A 97 21.57 18.51 5.88
N PRO A 98 21.57 18.32 7.22
CA PRO A 98 20.33 18.19 7.99
C PRO A 98 19.48 19.48 8.04
N ARG A 99 20.03 20.63 7.66
CA ARG A 99 19.32 21.93 7.58
C ARG A 99 18.67 22.17 6.23
N CYS A 100 18.92 21.32 5.24
CA CYS A 100 18.13 21.26 4.01
C CYS A 100 16.87 20.41 4.24
N ALA A 101 15.68 20.98 4.03
CA ALA A 101 14.44 20.21 4.07
C ALA A 101 14.27 19.40 2.77
N LYS A 102 14.01 18.09 2.88
CA LYS A 102 13.76 17.21 1.73
C LYS A 102 12.28 16.90 1.60
N ILE A 103 11.67 17.32 0.50
CA ILE A 103 10.29 16.99 0.14
C ILE A 103 10.36 16.00 -1.01
N ILE A 104 9.68 14.86 -0.90
CA ILE A 104 9.58 13.87 -1.97
C ILE A 104 8.14 13.86 -2.47
N LEU A 105 7.95 14.24 -3.73
CA LEU A 105 6.65 14.24 -4.42
C LEU A 105 6.58 13.05 -5.37
N THR A 106 5.62 12.16 -5.13
CA THR A 106 5.38 10.96 -5.92
C THR A 106 4.06 11.01 -6.66
N ARG A 107 3.99 10.26 -7.77
CA ARG A 107 2.78 10.07 -8.58
C ARG A 107 2.87 8.71 -9.25
N ASN A 108 1.73 8.11 -9.60
CA ASN A 108 1.70 6.93 -10.44
C ASN A 108 2.55 7.15 -11.74
N PRO A 109 3.58 6.33 -11.99
CA PRO A 109 4.44 6.46 -13.16
C PRO A 109 3.69 6.37 -14.49
N LEU A 110 2.66 5.52 -14.57
CA LEU A 110 1.84 5.37 -15.77
C LEU A 110 1.06 6.64 -16.10
N ASP A 111 0.43 7.25 -15.08
CA ASP A 111 -0.29 8.51 -15.23
C ASP A 111 0.64 9.67 -15.63
N SER A 112 1.88 9.67 -15.11
CA SER A 112 2.90 10.68 -15.41
C SER A 112 3.41 10.52 -16.84
N TYR A 113 3.73 9.28 -17.24
CA TYR A 113 4.21 8.93 -18.58
C TYR A 113 3.18 9.25 -19.67
N VAL A 114 1.94 8.77 -19.54
CA VAL A 114 0.89 9.05 -20.52
C VAL A 114 0.61 10.55 -20.60
N SER A 115 0.63 11.24 -19.46
CA SER A 115 0.49 12.68 -19.46
C SER A 115 1.66 13.41 -20.13
N TRP A 116 2.88 12.89 -20.04
CA TRP A 116 4.07 13.43 -20.70
C TRP A 116 3.99 13.22 -22.22
N LYS A 117 3.61 12.02 -22.68
CA LYS A 117 3.36 11.74 -24.11
C LYS A 117 2.32 12.68 -24.72
N ILE A 118 1.21 12.91 -24.00
CA ILE A 118 0.15 13.83 -24.48
C ILE A 118 0.70 15.24 -24.61
N ALA A 119 1.50 15.70 -23.65
CA ALA A 119 2.09 17.04 -23.70
C ALA A 119 3.08 17.19 -24.86
N GLN A 120 3.88 16.14 -25.12
CA GLN A 120 4.81 16.10 -26.25
C GLN A 120 4.07 16.17 -27.60
N GLU A 121 3.00 15.40 -27.77
CA GLU A 121 2.20 15.39 -29.01
C GLU A 121 1.38 16.68 -29.21
N THR A 122 0.86 17.27 -28.13
CA THR A 122 -0.04 18.44 -28.22
C THR A 122 0.68 19.78 -28.10
N GLY A 123 1.94 19.81 -27.67
CA GLY A 123 2.70 21.02 -27.36
C GLY A 123 2.16 21.80 -26.15
N GLN A 124 1.24 21.21 -25.36
CA GLN A 124 0.54 21.89 -24.27
C GLN A 124 1.10 21.47 -22.90
N TRP A 125 2.00 22.30 -22.36
CA TRP A 125 2.72 22.01 -21.11
C TRP A 125 2.03 22.54 -19.83
N LYS A 126 1.19 23.58 -19.95
CA LYS A 126 0.38 24.14 -18.85
C LYS A 126 -1.07 24.37 -19.31
N LEU A 127 -2.05 23.87 -18.54
CA LEU A 127 -3.48 24.01 -18.84
C LEU A 127 -4.08 25.12 -17.97
N THR A 128 -4.07 26.37 -18.46
CA THR A 128 -4.66 27.53 -17.76
C THR A 128 -6.13 27.75 -18.13
N ASN A 129 -6.65 27.08 -19.16
CA ASN A 129 -8.03 27.28 -19.63
C ASN A 129 -8.69 25.97 -20.10
N VAL A 130 -9.74 25.54 -19.39
CA VAL A 130 -10.45 24.26 -19.61
C VAL A 130 -11.15 24.19 -20.98
N LYS A 131 -11.47 25.35 -21.59
CA LYS A 131 -12.20 25.40 -22.87
C LYS A 131 -11.36 25.06 -24.12
N LYS A 132 -10.02 25.03 -24.01
CA LYS A 132 -9.10 24.66 -25.11
C LYS A 132 -8.50 23.25 -24.89
N ARG A 133 -9.32 22.32 -24.44
CA ARG A 133 -8.92 20.92 -24.19
C ARG A 133 -8.83 20.18 -25.52
N ARG A 134 -7.66 19.63 -25.85
CA ARG A 134 -7.51 18.63 -26.92
C ARG A 134 -7.56 17.25 -26.29
N GLU A 135 -8.55 16.46 -26.67
CA GLU A 135 -8.61 15.02 -26.35
C GLU A 135 -7.65 14.30 -27.31
N ALA A 136 -6.36 14.34 -26.99
CA ALA A 136 -5.36 13.59 -27.71
C ALA A 136 -5.22 12.20 -27.07
N GLN A 137 -5.28 11.16 -27.90
CA GLN A 137 -4.90 9.81 -27.52
C GLN A 137 -3.47 9.57 -28.00
N VAL A 138 -2.63 9.01 -27.13
CA VAL A 138 -1.23 8.73 -27.43
C VAL A 138 -1.03 7.24 -27.69
N ARG A 139 0.02 6.90 -28.44
CA ARG A 139 0.50 5.51 -28.50
C ARG A 139 1.43 5.24 -27.31
N PHE A 140 1.16 4.16 -26.59
CA PHE A 140 2.01 3.65 -25.51
C PHE A 140 3.19 2.87 -26.12
N ASP A 141 4.39 3.13 -25.63
CA ASP A 141 5.61 2.39 -26.01
C ASP A 141 6.12 1.62 -24.78
N PRO A 142 6.03 0.27 -24.79
CA PRO A 142 6.48 -0.57 -23.68
C PRO A 142 7.94 -0.36 -23.27
N GLU A 143 8.85 -0.25 -24.23
CA GLU A 143 10.28 -0.15 -23.94
C GLU A 143 10.64 1.24 -23.40
N GLU A 144 10.03 2.30 -23.97
CA GLU A 144 10.18 3.66 -23.48
C GLU A 144 9.64 3.78 -22.04
N PHE A 145 8.49 3.17 -21.77
CA PHE A 145 7.91 3.14 -20.44
C PHE A 145 8.78 2.36 -19.45
N SER A 146 9.33 1.20 -19.83
CA SER A 146 10.27 0.43 -18.98
C SER A 146 11.46 1.27 -18.56
N ARG A 147 12.15 1.88 -19.53
CA ARG A 147 13.33 2.73 -19.28
C ARG A 147 12.98 3.91 -18.40
N HIS A 148 11.81 4.52 -18.60
CA HIS A 148 11.32 5.61 -17.78
C HIS A 148 11.12 5.16 -16.31
N VAL A 149 10.43 4.04 -16.10
CA VAL A 149 10.16 3.52 -14.75
C VAL A 149 11.45 3.11 -14.03
N GLU A 150 12.38 2.45 -14.72
CA GLU A 150 13.68 2.05 -14.19
C GLU A 150 14.47 3.28 -13.70
N ALA A 151 14.58 4.34 -14.51
CA ALA A 151 15.28 5.56 -14.12
C ALA A 151 14.66 6.23 -12.88
N LEU A 152 13.32 6.31 -12.83
CA LEU A 152 12.62 6.85 -11.67
C LEU A 152 12.86 6.02 -10.40
N GLN A 153 12.85 4.69 -10.56
CA GLN A 153 13.08 3.78 -9.46
C GLN A 153 14.50 3.87 -8.92
N ASP A 154 15.50 3.86 -9.78
CA ASP A 154 16.91 3.96 -9.40
C ASP A 154 17.16 5.24 -8.61
N PHE A 155 16.57 6.35 -9.04
CA PHE A 155 16.65 7.61 -8.32
C PHE A 155 15.96 7.56 -6.95
N GLN A 156 14.76 6.97 -6.85
CA GLN A 156 14.06 6.81 -5.57
C GLN A 156 14.82 5.89 -4.60
N VAL A 157 15.43 4.81 -5.09
CA VAL A 157 16.29 3.92 -4.30
C VAL A 157 17.53 4.67 -3.81
N PHE A 158 18.15 5.46 -4.69
CA PHE A 158 19.29 6.30 -4.34
C PHE A 158 18.95 7.30 -3.23
N LEU A 159 17.84 8.03 -3.35
CA LEU A 159 17.38 8.98 -2.33
C LEU A 159 17.12 8.28 -0.99
N LEU A 160 16.41 7.15 -1.01
CA LEU A 160 16.10 6.38 0.19
C LEU A 160 17.38 5.93 0.92
N ASN A 161 18.30 5.29 0.19
CA ASN A 161 19.54 4.78 0.76
C ASN A 161 20.41 5.92 1.31
N SER A 162 20.48 7.03 0.59
CA SER A 162 21.24 8.21 1.01
C SER A 162 20.69 8.82 2.29
N LEU A 163 19.37 9.03 2.38
CA LEU A 163 18.74 9.58 3.56
C LEU A 163 18.86 8.65 4.77
N GLN A 164 18.69 7.34 4.57
CA GLN A 164 18.88 6.33 5.62
C GLN A 164 20.31 6.32 6.16
N ALA A 165 21.31 6.32 5.28
CA ALA A 165 22.72 6.35 5.67
C ALA A 165 23.10 7.62 6.44
N LYS A 166 22.38 8.72 6.24
CA LYS A 166 22.59 10.01 6.93
C LYS A 166 21.66 10.23 8.11
N GLY A 167 20.76 9.28 8.42
CA GLY A 167 19.80 9.39 9.51
C GLY A 167 18.78 10.51 9.34
N GLN A 168 18.42 10.85 8.10
CA GLN A 168 17.50 11.92 7.76
C GLN A 168 16.17 11.38 7.23
N THR A 169 15.10 12.14 7.44
CA THR A 169 13.75 11.78 6.97
C THR A 169 13.18 12.90 6.11
N PRO A 170 12.66 12.58 4.91
CA PRO A 170 11.99 13.57 4.08
C PRO A 170 10.50 13.71 4.49
N PHE A 171 9.84 14.72 3.95
CA PHE A 171 8.38 14.83 3.97
C PHE A 171 7.84 14.26 2.65
N TYR A 172 7.05 13.20 2.73
CA TYR A 172 6.44 12.57 1.55
C TYR A 172 5.09 13.22 1.23
N VAL A 173 4.83 13.43 -0.05
CA VAL A 173 3.57 13.95 -0.58
C VAL A 173 3.24 13.17 -1.84
N ASP A 174 2.02 12.64 -1.96
CA ASP A 174 1.54 12.10 -3.23
C ASP A 174 0.78 13.16 -4.04
N TYR A 175 0.67 12.94 -5.35
CA TYR A 175 -0.05 13.83 -6.26
C TYR A 175 -1.49 14.11 -5.81
N GLU A 176 -2.16 13.09 -5.30
CA GLU A 176 -3.53 13.15 -4.78
C GLU A 176 -3.62 14.04 -3.53
N ASP A 177 -2.60 14.02 -2.68
CA ASP A 177 -2.54 14.80 -1.43
C ASP A 177 -2.40 16.30 -1.68
N LEU A 178 -1.90 16.70 -2.86
CA LEU A 178 -1.78 18.10 -3.22
C LEU A 178 -3.13 18.83 -3.19
N GLN A 179 -4.25 18.11 -3.34
CA GLN A 179 -5.61 18.66 -3.27
C GLN A 179 -6.14 18.80 -1.83
N ASN A 180 -5.34 18.46 -0.82
CA ASN A 180 -5.70 18.60 0.59
C ASN A 180 -4.99 19.80 1.24
N VAL A 181 -5.76 20.82 1.61
CA VAL A 181 -5.26 22.02 2.34
C VAL A 181 -4.57 21.63 3.65
N GLU A 182 -5.08 20.62 4.36
CA GLU A 182 -4.49 20.17 5.63
C GLU A 182 -3.10 19.58 5.43
N VAL A 183 -2.88 18.82 4.34
CA VAL A 183 -1.55 18.28 4.02
C VAL A 183 -0.59 19.41 3.65
N MET A 184 -1.02 20.40 2.86
CA MET A 184 -0.20 21.56 2.52
C MET A 184 0.17 22.39 3.76
N ASN A 185 -0.78 22.61 4.67
CA ASN A 185 -0.52 23.27 5.95
C ASN A 185 0.34 22.41 6.89
N GLY A 186 0.25 21.08 6.82
CA GLY A 186 1.15 20.15 7.49
C GLY A 186 2.58 20.25 6.97
N LEU A 187 2.77 20.37 5.65
CA LEU A 187 4.07 20.63 5.03
C LEU A 187 4.64 21.97 5.51
N ALA A 188 3.85 23.04 5.50
CA ALA A 188 4.25 24.35 6.01
C ALA A 188 4.69 24.28 7.49
N ALA A 189 3.94 23.58 8.33
CA ALA A 189 4.30 23.34 9.72
C ALA A 189 5.60 22.55 9.86
N TRP A 190 5.81 21.50 9.05
CA TRP A 190 7.02 20.69 9.07
C TRP A 190 8.27 21.47 8.63
N LEU A 191 8.12 22.35 7.63
CA LEU A 191 9.15 23.30 7.17
C LEU A 191 9.49 24.35 8.24
N GLY A 192 8.63 24.53 9.25
CA GLY A 192 8.82 25.49 10.33
C GLY A 192 8.42 26.92 9.98
N VAL A 193 7.66 27.10 8.90
CA VAL A 193 7.16 28.41 8.46
C VAL A 193 5.82 28.76 9.13
N GLN A 194 5.52 30.05 9.23
CA GLN A 194 4.29 30.57 9.86
C GLN A 194 3.12 30.68 8.89
N GLY A 195 3.39 30.93 7.60
CA GLY A 195 2.37 31.04 6.57
C GLY A 195 1.44 29.82 6.53
N ARG A 196 0.14 30.05 6.34
CA ARG A 196 -0.87 29.00 6.15
C ARG A 196 -1.79 29.34 4.98
N LEU A 197 -2.29 28.32 4.31
CA LEU A 197 -3.25 28.43 3.23
C LEU A 197 -4.66 28.32 3.79
N ASP A 198 -5.50 29.32 3.50
CA ASP A 198 -6.96 29.27 3.75
C ASP A 198 -7.71 28.43 2.69
N GLY A 199 -7.05 28.17 1.56
CA GLY A 199 -7.55 27.35 0.46
C GLY A 199 -6.48 27.15 -0.59
N LEU A 200 -6.64 26.11 -1.41
CA LEU A 200 -5.70 25.83 -2.49
C LEU A 200 -5.90 26.78 -3.68
N ASP A 201 -4.82 26.96 -4.43
CA ASP A 201 -4.88 27.66 -5.69
C ASP A 201 -5.92 27.01 -6.64
N LYS A 202 -6.88 27.81 -7.10
CA LYS A 202 -7.96 27.37 -8.00
C LYS A 202 -7.59 27.49 -9.48
N SER A 203 -6.42 28.02 -9.80
CA SER A 203 -5.98 28.27 -11.18
C SER A 203 -5.54 26.98 -11.88
N LEU A 204 -4.97 26.04 -11.13
CA LEU A 204 -4.55 24.72 -11.61
C LEU A 204 -5.62 23.65 -11.34
N LYS A 205 -6.55 23.51 -12.28
CA LYS A 205 -7.57 22.46 -12.26
C LYS A 205 -7.00 21.09 -12.68
N ARG A 206 -7.54 20.02 -12.10
CA ARG A 206 -7.21 18.60 -12.40
C ARG A 206 -7.11 18.38 -13.92
N GLN A 207 -5.92 18.06 -14.41
CA GLN A 207 -5.63 18.15 -15.85
C GLN A 207 -6.25 17.02 -16.68
N ASN A 208 -6.71 15.91 -16.08
CA ASN A 208 -7.47 14.88 -16.81
C ASN A 208 -8.01 13.79 -15.84
N PRO A 209 -9.24 13.89 -15.31
CA PRO A 209 -9.80 12.88 -14.39
C PRO A 209 -10.20 11.56 -15.09
N SER A 210 -10.14 11.48 -16.42
CA SER A 210 -10.47 10.26 -17.16
C SER A 210 -9.42 9.15 -16.93
N PRO A 211 -9.81 7.87 -16.91
CA PRO A 211 -8.87 6.74 -16.81
C PRO A 211 -7.75 6.80 -17.86
N VAL A 212 -6.57 6.25 -17.55
CA VAL A 212 -5.45 6.17 -18.52
C VAL A 212 -5.85 5.42 -19.78
N THR A 213 -6.67 4.38 -19.65
CA THR A 213 -7.15 3.53 -20.75
C THR A 213 -7.91 4.31 -21.82
N THR A 214 -8.55 5.44 -21.50
CA THR A 214 -9.25 6.25 -22.50
C THR A 214 -8.31 7.17 -23.30
N LYS A 215 -7.05 7.29 -22.87
CA LYS A 215 -6.04 8.21 -23.41
C LYS A 215 -4.97 7.49 -24.25
N VAL A 216 -5.03 6.16 -24.32
CA VAL A 216 -4.04 5.33 -24.99
C VAL A 216 -4.73 4.58 -26.13
N ILE A 217 -4.11 4.59 -27.31
CA ILE A 217 -4.68 3.96 -28.53
C ILE A 217 -4.53 2.43 -28.48
N ASN A 218 -3.41 1.93 -27.94
CA ASN A 218 -3.03 0.52 -27.88
C ASN A 218 -3.13 -0.03 -26.45
N VAL A 219 -4.33 -0.06 -25.90
CA VAL A 219 -4.60 -0.48 -24.50
C VAL A 219 -4.16 -1.92 -24.23
N ASP A 220 -4.34 -2.83 -25.19
CA ASP A 220 -3.98 -4.24 -25.02
C ASP A 220 -2.45 -4.43 -24.91
N GLU A 221 -1.68 -3.77 -25.79
CA GLU A 221 -0.21 -3.76 -25.77
C GLU A 221 0.33 -3.11 -24.48
N MET A 222 -0.31 -2.02 -24.02
CA MET A 222 -0.02 -1.43 -22.72
C MET A 222 -0.30 -2.42 -21.57
N THR A 223 -1.42 -3.14 -21.62
CA THR A 223 -1.81 -4.10 -20.57
C THR A 223 -0.85 -5.29 -20.52
N GLU A 224 -0.43 -5.81 -21.67
CA GLU A 224 0.56 -6.88 -21.78
C GLU A 224 1.94 -6.44 -21.28
N ALA A 225 2.40 -5.25 -21.69
CA ALA A 225 3.65 -4.66 -21.23
C ALA A 225 3.65 -4.41 -19.72
N LEU A 226 2.56 -3.86 -19.17
CA LEU A 226 2.39 -3.68 -17.73
C LEU A 226 2.28 -5.02 -16.98
N GLY A 227 1.90 -6.10 -17.67
CA GLY A 227 1.90 -7.46 -17.14
C GLY A 227 3.29 -8.09 -17.04
N GLY A 228 4.20 -7.74 -17.96
CA GLY A 228 5.59 -8.23 -18.01
C GLY A 228 6.61 -7.35 -17.28
N LEU A 229 6.34 -6.04 -17.16
CA LEU A 229 7.10 -5.11 -16.32
C LEU A 229 6.73 -5.37 -14.87
N ASP A 230 7.67 -5.93 -14.11
CA ASP A 230 7.56 -6.29 -12.69
C ASP A 230 6.66 -5.31 -11.89
N ARG A 231 5.36 -5.65 -11.86
CA ARG A 231 4.27 -5.14 -11.02
C ARG A 231 4.59 -3.84 -10.26
N PHE A 232 4.75 -2.71 -10.95
CA PHE A 232 4.67 -1.36 -10.37
C PHE A 232 5.46 -1.09 -9.08
N ASN A 233 6.46 -1.89 -8.68
CA ASN A 233 7.10 -1.74 -7.37
C ASN A 233 6.13 -1.36 -6.22
N LEU A 234 4.93 -1.96 -6.21
CA LEU A 234 3.90 -1.82 -5.17
C LEU A 234 4.40 -2.36 -3.81
N THR A 235 5.59 -2.92 -3.76
CA THR A 235 6.36 -3.17 -2.54
C THR A 235 6.77 -1.88 -1.82
N ARG A 236 6.65 -0.70 -2.46
CA ARG A 236 6.98 0.62 -1.89
C ARG A 236 5.90 1.70 -2.01
N THR A 237 4.74 1.42 -2.62
CA THR A 237 3.54 2.18 -2.22
C THR A 237 3.35 1.89 -0.73
N PRO A 238 3.11 2.90 0.14
CA PRO A 238 2.87 2.61 1.54
C PRO A 238 1.75 1.58 1.62
N ASN A 239 2.09 0.35 2.03
CA ASN A 239 1.06 -0.56 2.47
C ASN A 239 0.52 0.09 3.74
N PHE A 240 -0.65 0.72 3.62
CA PHE A 240 -1.31 1.36 4.75
C PHE A 240 -1.76 0.33 5.79
N GLU A 241 -1.83 -0.96 5.42
CA GLU A 241 -1.92 -2.01 6.42
C GLU A 241 -0.65 -2.03 7.28
N PRO A 242 -0.80 -1.97 8.62
CA PRO A 242 0.34 -1.96 9.52
C PRO A 242 1.19 -3.20 9.32
N ARG A 243 2.52 -3.01 9.35
CA ARG A 243 3.46 -4.14 9.39
C ARG A 243 3.16 -5.01 10.61
N ARG A 244 3.22 -6.32 10.42
CA ARG A 244 2.97 -7.31 11.48
C ARG A 244 4.23 -8.13 11.69
N GLY A 245 4.48 -8.50 12.95
CA GLY A 245 5.47 -9.52 13.25
C GLY A 245 4.97 -10.91 12.83
N PRO A 246 5.86 -11.93 12.83
CA PRO A 246 5.61 -13.25 12.27
C PRO A 246 4.54 -14.10 12.98
N ALA A 247 4.01 -13.62 14.11
CA ALA A 247 2.99 -14.31 14.89
C ALA A 247 3.34 -15.74 15.32
N VAL A 248 4.63 -16.06 15.52
CA VAL A 248 5.11 -17.43 15.86
C VAL A 248 4.30 -18.17 16.95
N PRO A 249 3.79 -17.53 18.03
CA PRO A 249 2.95 -18.23 19.00
C PRO A 249 1.66 -18.86 18.42
N SER A 250 1.19 -18.44 17.24
CA SER A 250 0.05 -19.05 16.57
C SER A 250 0.40 -20.26 15.72
N TYR A 251 1.68 -20.55 15.49
CA TYR A 251 2.07 -21.69 14.67
C TYR A 251 1.78 -22.99 15.41
N VAL A 252 1.43 -24.02 14.64
CA VAL A 252 1.02 -25.32 15.16
C VAL A 252 1.97 -26.38 14.59
N ALA A 253 2.75 -26.99 15.47
CA ALA A 253 3.67 -28.04 15.07
C ALA A 253 3.13 -29.42 15.47
N GLY A 254 3.32 -30.41 14.60
CA GLY A 254 3.03 -31.80 14.91
C GLY A 254 3.79 -32.30 16.13
N VAL A 255 3.27 -33.34 16.76
CA VAL A 255 3.88 -34.02 17.91
C VAL A 255 4.93 -35.01 17.43
N VAL A 256 4.56 -35.84 16.44
CA VAL A 256 5.42 -36.87 15.84
C VAL A 256 5.71 -36.54 14.39
N THR A 257 4.68 -36.21 13.62
CA THR A 257 4.83 -35.86 12.21
C THR A 257 5.49 -34.49 12.09
N PRO A 258 6.61 -34.34 11.36
CA PRO A 258 7.38 -33.09 11.29
C PRO A 258 6.73 -32.09 10.32
N LEU A 259 5.47 -31.76 10.57
CA LEU A 259 4.71 -30.73 9.87
C LEU A 259 4.55 -29.50 10.75
N LEU A 260 4.73 -28.32 10.15
CA LEU A 260 4.50 -27.03 10.80
C LEU A 260 3.45 -26.24 10.03
N TYR A 261 2.30 -26.02 10.64
CA TYR A 261 1.24 -25.19 10.09
C TYR A 261 1.39 -23.74 10.56
N LEU A 262 1.40 -22.82 9.61
CA LEU A 262 1.44 -21.38 9.83
C LEU A 262 0.05 -20.81 9.50
N PRO A 263 -0.87 -20.70 10.48
CA PRO A 263 -2.26 -20.34 10.20
C PRO A 263 -2.42 -18.90 9.72
N ILE A 264 -3.26 -18.74 8.69
CA ILE A 264 -3.92 -17.46 8.37
C ILE A 264 -5.18 -17.37 9.22
N ARG A 265 -5.34 -16.28 9.96
CA ARG A 265 -6.54 -16.07 10.79
C ARG A 265 -7.79 -15.95 9.92
N GLY A 266 -8.83 -16.67 10.32
CA GLY A 266 -10.09 -16.76 9.56
C GLY A 266 -10.06 -17.79 8.42
N GLY A 267 -8.94 -18.49 8.23
CA GLY A 267 -8.88 -19.70 7.40
C GLY A 267 -9.40 -20.95 8.13
N PRO A 268 -9.21 -22.15 7.54
CA PRO A 268 -9.65 -23.43 8.11
C PRO A 268 -8.73 -23.91 9.25
N GLU A 269 -8.55 -23.08 10.27
CA GLU A 269 -7.62 -23.36 11.38
C GLU A 269 -8.04 -24.62 12.16
N ASP A 270 -9.33 -24.74 12.49
CA ASP A 270 -9.84 -25.82 13.33
C ASP A 270 -9.78 -27.18 12.59
N GLU A 271 -10.11 -27.18 11.29
CA GLU A 271 -10.11 -28.35 10.43
C GLU A 271 -8.69 -28.88 10.18
N VAL A 272 -7.74 -27.98 9.89
CA VAL A 272 -6.32 -28.34 9.68
C VAL A 272 -5.69 -28.82 10.99
N MET A 273 -6.01 -28.20 12.13
CA MET A 273 -5.51 -28.65 13.43
C MET A 273 -6.08 -30.02 13.82
N SER A 274 -7.37 -30.27 13.58
CA SER A 274 -7.99 -31.58 13.78
C SER A 274 -7.29 -32.65 12.94
N TRP A 275 -7.08 -32.36 11.65
CA TRP A 275 -6.37 -33.24 10.74
C TRP A 275 -4.94 -33.55 11.20
N MET A 276 -4.15 -32.53 11.56
CA MET A 276 -2.78 -32.72 12.07
C MET A 276 -2.74 -33.57 13.35
N ALA A 277 -3.71 -33.38 14.25
CA ALA A 277 -3.82 -34.18 15.45
C ALA A 277 -4.15 -35.65 15.14
N GLY A 278 -5.00 -35.87 14.14
CA GLY A 278 -5.33 -37.19 13.59
C GLY A 278 -4.13 -37.94 13.03
N LEU A 279 -3.21 -37.26 12.34
CA LEU A 279 -1.96 -37.86 11.84
C LEU A 279 -1.14 -38.50 12.98
N ASP A 280 -1.08 -37.83 14.13
CA ASP A 280 -0.31 -38.28 15.28
C ASP A 280 -1.16 -39.13 16.25
N SER A 281 -2.44 -39.37 15.96
CA SER A 281 -3.40 -40.05 16.83
C SER A 281 -3.48 -39.44 18.24
N VAL A 282 -3.42 -38.11 18.34
CA VAL A 282 -3.49 -37.35 19.59
C VAL A 282 -4.68 -36.38 19.58
N PRO A 283 -5.16 -35.90 20.74
CA PRO A 283 -6.13 -34.80 20.75
C PRO A 283 -5.48 -33.48 20.31
N ILE A 284 -6.28 -32.58 19.73
CA ILE A 284 -5.84 -31.25 19.24
C ILE A 284 -5.03 -30.48 20.30
N SER A 285 -5.41 -30.58 21.58
CA SER A 285 -4.73 -29.93 22.70
C SER A 285 -3.30 -30.41 22.94
N SER A 286 -2.90 -31.54 22.35
CA SER A 286 -1.52 -32.07 22.43
C SER A 286 -0.61 -31.52 21.34
N LEU A 287 -1.15 -30.85 20.32
CA LEU A 287 -0.32 -30.19 19.30
C LEU A 287 0.55 -29.10 19.92
N ASN A 288 1.77 -28.94 19.41
CA ASN A 288 2.70 -27.96 19.91
C ASN A 288 2.32 -26.56 19.43
N THR A 289 1.66 -25.79 20.29
CA THR A 289 1.19 -24.41 20.04
C THR A 289 1.74 -23.44 21.09
N GLY A 290 1.63 -22.12 20.85
CA GLY A 290 2.06 -21.10 21.83
C GLY A 290 3.58 -20.97 21.99
N MET A 291 4.36 -21.65 21.15
CA MET A 291 5.82 -21.61 21.19
C MET A 291 6.36 -20.21 20.85
N ASN A 292 7.36 -19.75 21.60
CA ASN A 292 8.13 -18.58 21.20
C ASN A 292 9.15 -18.91 20.08
N GLN A 293 9.79 -17.88 19.51
CA GLN A 293 10.76 -18.06 18.42
C GLN A 293 11.91 -19.03 18.76
N LYS A 294 12.40 -19.04 20.01
CA LYS A 294 13.49 -19.92 20.43
C LYS A 294 13.04 -21.38 20.46
N GLN A 295 11.88 -21.65 21.04
CA GLN A 295 11.28 -22.98 21.10
C GLN A 295 10.96 -23.49 19.70
N MET A 296 10.41 -22.64 18.82
CA MET A 296 10.13 -23.01 17.44
C MET A 296 11.40 -23.38 16.66
N ARG A 297 12.47 -22.59 16.79
CA ARG A 297 13.78 -22.93 16.19
C ARG A 297 14.38 -24.21 16.78
N GLN A 298 14.06 -24.55 18.02
CA GLN A 298 14.48 -25.82 18.63
C GLN A 298 13.68 -26.99 18.07
N TRP A 299 12.36 -26.86 17.96
CA TRP A 299 11.51 -27.87 17.31
C TRP A 299 11.97 -28.15 15.88
N MET A 300 12.23 -27.10 15.08
CA MET A 300 12.72 -27.23 13.70
C MET A 300 14.06 -27.97 13.59
N ARG A 301 15.00 -27.72 14.52
CA ARG A 301 16.31 -28.40 14.55
C ARG A 301 16.20 -29.87 14.94
N ASN A 302 15.25 -30.19 15.82
CA ASN A 302 15.00 -31.56 16.26
C ASN A 302 14.17 -32.37 15.25
N ASN A 303 13.50 -31.71 14.30
CA ASN A 303 12.68 -32.30 13.26
C ASN A 303 13.28 -32.00 11.87
N LEU A 304 14.43 -32.61 11.57
CA LEU A 304 15.09 -32.46 10.27
C LEU A 304 14.18 -32.99 9.15
N GLY A 305 14.09 -32.24 8.05
CA GLY A 305 13.17 -32.56 6.95
C GLY A 305 11.74 -32.11 7.19
N HIS A 306 11.46 -31.31 8.22
CA HIS A 306 10.14 -30.73 8.44
C HIS A 306 9.68 -29.90 7.25
N ARG A 307 8.37 -29.88 7.02
CA ARG A 307 7.72 -29.03 6.00
C ARG A 307 6.74 -28.09 6.64
N ARG A 308 6.81 -26.84 6.20
CA ARG A 308 5.95 -25.74 6.62
C ARG A 308 4.88 -25.54 5.58
N PHE A 309 3.65 -25.35 6.01
CA PHE A 309 2.58 -25.03 5.09
C PHE A 309 1.60 -24.04 5.68
N THR A 310 0.80 -23.45 4.81
CA THR A 310 -0.36 -22.65 5.18
C THR A 310 -1.51 -22.94 4.22
N VAL A 311 -2.72 -22.54 4.61
CA VAL A 311 -3.94 -22.70 3.81
C VAL A 311 -4.62 -21.35 3.70
N LEU A 312 -4.83 -20.91 2.45
CA LEU A 312 -5.53 -19.69 2.10
C LEU A 312 -7.02 -19.97 1.91
N ARG A 313 -7.86 -19.02 2.31
CA ARG A 313 -9.31 -19.03 2.07
C ARG A 313 -9.66 -17.90 1.11
N HIS A 314 -10.68 -18.11 0.27
CA HIS A 314 -11.19 -17.07 -0.60
C HIS A 314 -11.50 -15.79 0.20
N PRO A 315 -11.05 -14.59 -0.21
CA PRO A 315 -11.10 -13.40 0.64
C PRO A 315 -12.50 -13.06 1.17
N LEU A 316 -13.54 -13.19 0.32
CA LEU A 316 -14.94 -12.97 0.71
C LEU A 316 -15.41 -13.97 1.78
N ALA A 317 -15.17 -15.27 1.57
CA ALA A 317 -15.52 -16.32 2.52
C ALA A 317 -14.76 -16.18 3.85
N ARG A 318 -13.50 -15.75 3.77
CA ARG A 318 -12.68 -15.47 4.95
C ARG A 318 -13.26 -14.33 5.77
N LEU A 319 -13.64 -13.24 5.11
CA LEU A 319 -14.21 -12.09 5.79
C LEU A 319 -15.59 -12.41 6.40
N HIS A 320 -16.42 -13.17 5.69
CA HIS A 320 -17.72 -13.62 6.18
C HIS A 320 -17.60 -14.49 7.44
N GLN A 321 -16.69 -15.46 7.44
CA GLN A 321 -16.45 -16.29 8.64
C GLN A 321 -16.00 -15.44 9.83
N VAL A 322 -15.12 -14.47 9.61
CA VAL A 322 -14.65 -13.57 10.67
C VAL A 322 -15.78 -12.69 11.18
N PHE A 323 -16.63 -12.18 10.30
CA PHE A 323 -17.85 -11.46 10.69
C PHE A 323 -18.74 -12.32 11.58
N CYS A 324 -19.11 -13.51 11.13
CA CYS A 324 -20.01 -14.41 11.86
C CYS A 324 -19.42 -14.82 13.22
N ARG A 325 -18.16 -15.26 13.26
CA ARG A 325 -17.53 -15.82 14.46
C ARG A 325 -17.05 -14.77 15.45
N LYS A 326 -16.52 -13.63 14.97
CA LYS A 326 -15.85 -12.64 15.83
C LYS A 326 -16.73 -11.43 16.15
N ILE A 327 -17.66 -11.07 15.26
CA ILE A 327 -18.44 -9.83 15.38
C ILE A 327 -19.92 -10.10 15.66
N LEU A 328 -20.59 -10.90 14.83
CA LEU A 328 -22.03 -11.14 14.93
C LEU A 328 -22.36 -11.95 16.19
N ASN A 329 -21.75 -13.14 16.32
CA ASN A 329 -21.95 -14.03 17.45
C ASN A 329 -21.15 -13.60 18.70
N THR A 330 -21.67 -13.92 19.87
CA THR A 330 -21.12 -13.48 21.18
C THR A 330 -20.44 -14.59 21.99
N GLY A 331 -20.22 -15.75 21.35
CA GLY A 331 -19.58 -16.93 21.93
C GLY A 331 -18.10 -16.75 22.28
N PRO A 332 -17.44 -17.80 22.81
CA PRO A 332 -16.03 -17.78 23.15
C PRO A 332 -15.16 -17.33 21.97
N GLY A 333 -14.21 -16.43 22.23
CA GLY A 333 -13.31 -15.90 21.20
C GLY A 333 -13.90 -14.79 20.32
N SER A 334 -15.11 -14.30 20.60
CA SER A 334 -15.70 -13.10 19.97
C SER A 334 -15.06 -11.81 20.45
N PHE A 335 -15.07 -10.77 19.61
CA PHE A 335 -14.51 -9.45 19.91
C PHE A 335 -15.56 -8.50 20.48
N ARG A 336 -16.09 -8.81 21.67
CA ARG A 336 -17.19 -8.06 22.31
C ARG A 336 -16.99 -6.54 22.35
N LYS A 337 -15.77 -6.06 22.66
CA LYS A 337 -15.46 -4.62 22.70
C LYS A 337 -15.46 -3.97 21.31
N ILE A 338 -14.90 -4.66 20.31
CA ILE A 338 -14.88 -4.18 18.92
C ILE A 338 -16.32 -4.16 18.38
N ARG A 339 -17.07 -5.24 18.59
CA ARG A 339 -18.49 -5.35 18.26
C ARG A 339 -19.30 -4.16 18.78
N GLU A 340 -19.21 -3.83 20.07
CA GLU A 340 -19.92 -2.69 20.64
C GLU A 340 -19.50 -1.35 20.03
N THR A 341 -18.22 -1.20 19.70
CA THR A 341 -17.70 0.00 19.02
C THR A 341 -18.29 0.12 17.60
N LEU A 342 -18.30 -0.99 16.83
CA LEU A 342 -18.89 -1.04 15.49
C LEU A 342 -20.37 -0.69 15.49
N ARG A 343 -21.13 -1.19 16.47
CA ARG A 343 -22.56 -0.87 16.62
C ARG A 343 -22.80 0.61 16.91
N ARG A 344 -22.03 1.19 17.83
CA ARG A 344 -22.24 2.58 18.31
C ARG A 344 -21.72 3.63 17.35
N GLN A 345 -20.48 3.46 16.88
CA GLN A 345 -19.75 4.47 16.10
C GLN A 345 -19.92 4.26 14.59
N TYR A 346 -19.87 3.01 14.14
CA TYR A 346 -19.98 2.66 12.71
C TYR A 346 -21.39 2.24 12.30
N LYS A 347 -22.36 2.34 13.22
CA LYS A 347 -23.79 2.05 13.00
C LYS A 347 -24.04 0.65 12.41
N LEU A 348 -23.20 -0.31 12.76
CA LEU A 348 -23.33 -1.69 12.29
C LEU A 348 -24.70 -2.27 12.71
N PRO A 349 -25.59 -2.67 11.78
CA PRO A 349 -26.96 -3.04 12.06
C PRO A 349 -27.06 -4.50 12.56
N ILE A 350 -26.48 -4.77 13.72
CA ILE A 350 -26.54 -6.08 14.40
C ILE A 350 -27.26 -5.98 15.76
N PRO A 351 -27.94 -7.06 16.19
CA PRO A 351 -28.66 -7.10 17.47
C PRO A 351 -27.77 -6.80 18.68
N ASN A 352 -28.38 -6.43 19.82
CA ASN A 352 -27.64 -6.26 21.09
C ASN A 352 -26.96 -7.56 21.52
N GLU A 353 -27.72 -8.64 21.48
CA GLU A 353 -27.31 -10.01 21.80
C GLU A 353 -26.90 -10.75 20.51
N ALA A 354 -26.62 -12.06 20.63
CA ALA A 354 -26.52 -12.93 19.46
C ALA A 354 -27.85 -12.91 18.64
N PRO A 355 -27.80 -13.17 17.32
CA PRO A 355 -28.99 -13.31 16.49
C PRO A 355 -30.02 -14.26 17.10
N ASP A 356 -31.28 -13.84 17.10
CA ASP A 356 -32.43 -14.68 17.45
C ASP A 356 -33.26 -15.00 16.19
N ALA A 357 -34.40 -15.69 16.37
CA ALA A 357 -35.27 -16.09 15.26
C ALA A 357 -35.84 -14.91 14.43
N ARG A 358 -35.72 -13.66 14.89
CA ARG A 358 -36.17 -12.46 14.16
C ARG A 358 -35.09 -11.91 13.23
N TYR A 359 -33.84 -12.34 13.38
CA TYR A 359 -32.75 -11.90 12.52
C TYR A 359 -32.87 -12.55 11.14
N SER A 360 -33.20 -11.73 10.14
CA SER A 360 -33.49 -12.21 8.80
C SER A 360 -32.24 -12.28 7.92
N ARG A 361 -32.35 -12.99 6.78
CA ARG A 361 -31.32 -13.02 5.73
C ARG A 361 -30.96 -11.62 5.23
N SER A 362 -31.95 -10.73 5.10
CA SER A 362 -31.73 -9.34 4.69
C SER A 362 -30.97 -8.54 5.75
N ASP A 363 -31.25 -8.77 7.04
CA ASP A 363 -30.49 -8.14 8.13
C ASP A 363 -29.03 -8.62 8.13
N HIS A 364 -28.81 -9.91 7.87
CA HIS A 364 -27.47 -10.50 7.75
C HIS A 364 -26.67 -9.90 6.61
N ARG A 365 -27.25 -9.83 5.41
CA ARG A 365 -26.61 -9.20 4.25
C ARG A 365 -26.24 -7.74 4.54
N ALA A 366 -27.19 -6.94 5.03
CA ALA A 366 -26.96 -5.53 5.32
C ALA A 366 -25.90 -5.31 6.42
N ALA A 367 -25.88 -6.16 7.44
CA ALA A 367 -24.87 -6.12 8.48
C ALA A 367 -23.48 -6.52 7.97
N PHE A 368 -23.40 -7.52 7.10
CA PHE A 368 -22.14 -7.95 6.51
C PHE A 368 -21.57 -6.87 5.58
N GLU A 369 -22.38 -6.27 4.71
CA GLU A 369 -21.99 -5.15 3.85
C GLU A 369 -21.49 -3.95 4.67
N ALA A 370 -22.21 -3.56 5.74
CA ALA A 370 -21.74 -2.50 6.65
C ALA A 370 -20.41 -2.86 7.34
N PHE A 371 -20.17 -4.13 7.63
CA PHE A 371 -18.89 -4.59 8.15
C PHE A 371 -17.76 -4.53 7.11
N MET A 372 -18.03 -4.87 5.85
CA MET A 372 -17.08 -4.70 4.73
C MET A 372 -16.69 -3.22 4.57
N GLY A 373 -17.66 -2.32 4.62
CA GLY A 373 -17.41 -0.87 4.63
C GLY A 373 -16.49 -0.43 5.79
N PHE A 374 -16.70 -0.98 7.00
CA PHE A 374 -15.77 -0.76 8.12
C PHE A 374 -14.36 -1.28 7.82
N VAL A 375 -14.23 -2.51 7.31
CA VAL A 375 -12.92 -3.11 7.02
C VAL A 375 -12.16 -2.28 5.98
N ARG A 376 -12.83 -1.79 4.94
CA ARG A 376 -12.25 -0.86 3.96
C ARG A 376 -11.61 0.35 4.64
N MET A 377 -12.37 1.05 5.51
CA MET A 377 -11.85 2.21 6.25
C MET A 377 -10.71 1.81 7.20
N ASN A 378 -10.80 0.64 7.83
CA ASN A 378 -9.79 0.17 8.77
C ASN A 378 -8.46 -0.14 8.10
N LEU A 379 -8.47 -0.82 6.95
CA LEU A 379 -7.26 -1.11 6.18
C LEU A 379 -6.65 0.15 5.57
N ALA A 380 -7.46 1.17 5.29
CA ALA A 380 -6.99 2.50 4.88
C ALA A 380 -6.48 3.37 6.04
N GLY A 381 -6.42 2.87 7.27
CA GLY A 381 -5.95 3.61 8.44
C GLY A 381 -6.90 4.72 8.93
N GLN A 382 -8.15 4.74 8.47
CA GLN A 382 -9.15 5.77 8.78
C GLN A 382 -9.93 5.48 10.07
N THR A 383 -9.57 4.44 10.82
CA THR A 383 -10.26 4.06 12.06
C THR A 383 -9.27 3.86 13.20
N ALA A 384 -9.71 4.17 14.44
CA ALA A 384 -8.88 3.98 15.64
C ALA A 384 -8.81 2.51 16.10
N ILE A 385 -9.59 1.62 15.50
CA ILE A 385 -9.56 0.19 15.80
C ILE A 385 -8.29 -0.39 15.15
N ARG A 386 -7.52 -1.20 15.89
CA ARG A 386 -6.36 -1.88 15.31
C ARG A 386 -6.78 -2.75 14.13
N VAL A 387 -5.93 -2.86 13.10
CA VAL A 387 -6.15 -3.89 12.08
C VAL A 387 -5.92 -5.26 12.72
N ASP A 388 -6.90 -6.15 12.66
CA ASP A 388 -6.79 -7.50 13.22
C ASP A 388 -6.32 -8.50 12.16
N GLY A 389 -5.70 -9.61 12.58
CA GLY A 389 -5.22 -10.65 11.67
C GLY A 389 -6.38 -11.33 10.93
N GLY A 390 -7.59 -11.33 11.50
CA GLY A 390 -8.77 -11.92 10.85
C GLY A 390 -9.15 -11.23 9.53
N TRP A 391 -8.92 -9.92 9.39
CA TRP A 391 -9.35 -9.14 8.22
C TRP A 391 -8.23 -8.33 7.55
N CYS A 392 -6.95 -8.54 7.91
CA CYS A 392 -5.84 -8.03 7.10
C CYS A 392 -5.75 -8.77 5.76
N SER A 393 -5.02 -8.30 4.77
CA SER A 393 -4.80 -9.15 3.58
C SER A 393 -4.02 -10.43 3.93
N GLN A 394 -4.33 -11.53 3.25
CA GLN A 394 -3.56 -12.78 3.33
C GLN A 394 -2.14 -12.58 2.83
N ALA A 395 -1.97 -11.75 1.80
CA ALA A 395 -0.66 -11.35 1.32
C ALA A 395 0.17 -10.67 2.42
N GLN A 396 -0.44 -9.80 3.23
CA GLN A 396 0.25 -9.15 4.34
C GLN A 396 0.56 -10.14 5.47
N ALA A 397 -0.33 -11.09 5.77
CA ALA A 397 -0.08 -12.14 6.75
C ALA A 397 1.09 -13.05 6.32
N LEU A 398 1.13 -13.49 5.06
CA LEU A 398 2.22 -14.28 4.50
C LEU A 398 3.55 -13.52 4.48
N SER A 399 3.52 -12.25 4.09
CA SER A 399 4.69 -11.37 4.13
C SER A 399 5.27 -11.29 5.55
N ALA A 400 4.43 -11.07 6.56
CA ALA A 400 4.84 -11.03 7.96
C ALA A 400 5.45 -12.35 8.47
N MET A 401 4.96 -13.51 8.00
CA MET A 401 5.52 -14.81 8.37
C MET A 401 6.99 -14.94 7.90
N SER A 402 7.31 -14.39 6.72
CA SER A 402 8.64 -14.50 6.12
C SER A 402 9.78 -13.94 6.98
N ASP A 403 9.48 -13.02 7.91
CA ASP A 403 10.44 -12.49 8.90
C ASP A 403 11.00 -13.58 9.83
N PHE A 404 10.31 -14.72 9.96
CA PHE A 404 10.75 -15.86 10.76
C PHE A 404 10.84 -17.16 9.96
N ALA A 405 9.79 -17.50 9.21
CA ALA A 405 9.73 -18.72 8.41
C ALA A 405 8.81 -18.54 7.19
N VAL A 406 9.33 -18.89 6.02
CA VAL A 406 8.54 -18.97 4.79
C VAL A 406 7.87 -20.35 4.72
N PRO A 407 6.55 -20.45 4.46
CA PRO A 407 5.90 -21.73 4.17
C PRO A 407 6.56 -22.41 2.96
N ASP A 408 6.85 -23.71 3.05
CA ASP A 408 7.30 -24.51 1.91
C ASP A 408 6.13 -24.74 0.93
N HIS A 409 4.90 -24.77 1.45
CA HIS A 409 3.67 -24.95 0.67
C HIS A 409 2.61 -23.91 1.06
N VAL A 410 1.94 -23.35 0.06
CA VAL A 410 0.79 -22.46 0.24
C VAL A 410 -0.37 -23.10 -0.53
N PHE A 411 -1.33 -23.67 0.19
CA PHE A 411 -2.50 -24.32 -0.41
C PHE A 411 -3.70 -23.39 -0.40
N ARG A 412 -4.67 -23.65 -1.28
CA ARG A 412 -6.02 -23.09 -1.14
C ARG A 412 -6.92 -24.07 -0.41
N GLU A 413 -7.91 -23.55 0.29
CA GLU A 413 -8.85 -24.34 1.08
C GLU A 413 -9.64 -25.35 0.23
N ASP A 414 -10.02 -24.98 -0.99
CA ASP A 414 -10.72 -25.86 -1.94
C ASP A 414 -9.84 -27.02 -2.46
N GLU A 415 -8.53 -26.86 -2.40
CA GLU A 415 -7.53 -27.88 -2.78
C GLU A 415 -7.02 -28.66 -1.56
N ALA A 416 -7.30 -28.21 -0.34
CA ALA A 416 -6.69 -28.72 0.89
C ALA A 416 -7.04 -30.19 1.16
N ALA A 417 -8.27 -30.61 0.83
CA ALA A 417 -8.73 -31.99 0.99
C ALA A 417 -7.90 -32.99 0.15
N GLU A 418 -7.42 -32.56 -1.01
CA GLU A 418 -6.59 -33.38 -1.90
C GLU A 418 -5.11 -33.28 -1.55
N LEU A 419 -4.60 -32.06 -1.35
CA LEU A 419 -3.16 -31.81 -1.28
C LEU A 419 -2.55 -32.09 0.10
N LEU A 420 -3.30 -31.94 1.19
CA LEU A 420 -2.79 -32.20 2.53
C LEU A 420 -2.47 -33.68 2.79
N PRO A 421 -3.33 -34.65 2.41
CA PRO A 421 -2.98 -36.07 2.46
C PRO A 421 -1.71 -36.41 1.67
N LEU A 422 -1.51 -35.83 0.49
CA LEU A 422 -0.29 -36.03 -0.31
C LEU A 422 0.96 -35.51 0.39
N LEU A 423 0.85 -34.37 1.09
CA LEU A 423 1.93 -33.85 1.91
C LEU A 423 2.24 -34.79 3.10
N ALA A 424 1.21 -35.33 3.75
CA ALA A 424 1.37 -36.27 4.85
C ALA A 424 1.99 -37.60 4.41
N ALA A 425 1.64 -38.12 3.23
CA ALA A 425 2.17 -39.38 2.68
C ALA A 425 3.71 -39.40 2.62
N ARG A 426 4.36 -38.23 2.47
CA ARG A 426 5.83 -38.08 2.52
C ARG A 426 6.45 -38.51 3.86
N TYR A 427 5.64 -38.54 4.91
CA TYR A 427 6.01 -38.92 6.27
C TYR A 427 5.48 -40.31 6.66
N GLY A 428 5.06 -41.13 5.69
CA GLY A 428 4.59 -42.51 5.91
C GLY A 428 3.08 -42.66 6.11
N HIS A 429 2.34 -41.55 6.01
CA HIS A 429 0.89 -41.48 6.17
C HIS A 429 0.15 -41.80 4.86
N LEU A 430 0.17 -43.06 4.43
CA LEU A 430 -0.31 -43.47 3.10
C LEU A 430 -1.85 -43.54 2.97
N GLU A 431 -2.58 -43.71 4.07
CA GLU A 431 -4.04 -43.85 4.09
C GLU A 431 -4.71 -42.82 5.02
N THR A 432 -4.21 -41.59 5.03
CA THR A 432 -4.79 -40.56 5.91
C THR A 432 -6.03 -39.93 5.33
N ALA A 433 -7.05 -39.75 6.18
CA ALA A 433 -8.23 -38.99 5.86
C ALA A 433 -7.87 -37.55 5.47
N ALA A 434 -8.65 -37.00 4.54
CA ALA A 434 -8.63 -35.57 4.27
C ALA A 434 -9.08 -34.77 5.51
N PRO A 435 -8.62 -33.52 5.67
CA PRO A 435 -9.24 -32.60 6.61
C PRO A 435 -10.75 -32.52 6.37
N GLU A 436 -11.51 -32.44 7.45
CA GLU A 436 -12.96 -32.23 7.37
C GLU A 436 -13.29 -30.87 6.73
N ALA A 437 -14.43 -30.79 6.04
CA ALA A 437 -14.90 -29.52 5.52
C ALA A 437 -15.30 -28.57 6.67
N ALA A 438 -15.02 -27.28 6.49
CA ALA A 438 -15.37 -26.29 7.49
C ALA A 438 -16.88 -26.26 7.74
N GLN A 439 -17.27 -26.12 9.01
CA GLN A 439 -18.68 -25.98 9.33
C GLN A 439 -19.24 -24.69 8.71
N PRO A 440 -20.45 -24.72 8.12
CA PRO A 440 -21.06 -23.54 7.54
C PRO A 440 -21.24 -22.42 8.59
N ASP A 441 -21.06 -21.18 8.14
CA ASP A 441 -21.28 -20.01 8.99
C ASP A 441 -22.74 -19.92 9.45
N THR A 442 -22.93 -19.43 10.67
CA THR A 442 -24.26 -19.27 11.30
C THR A 442 -24.47 -17.83 11.75
N PRO A 443 -25.72 -17.31 11.70
CA PRO A 443 -26.98 -18.01 11.39
C PRO A 443 -27.27 -18.22 9.89
N PHE A 444 -26.57 -17.50 9.00
CA PHE A 444 -26.66 -17.67 7.56
C PHE A 444 -25.27 -17.91 6.98
N THR A 445 -25.21 -18.70 5.93
CA THR A 445 -24.00 -19.00 5.18
C THR A 445 -23.67 -17.86 4.21
N LEU A 446 -22.44 -17.85 3.68
CA LEU A 446 -22.11 -16.91 2.60
C LEU A 446 -22.97 -17.17 1.36
N ASP A 447 -23.26 -18.43 1.04
CA ASP A 447 -24.15 -18.82 -0.06
C ASP A 447 -25.54 -18.19 0.06
N ASP A 448 -26.04 -18.05 1.29
CA ASP A 448 -27.32 -17.40 1.51
C ASP A 448 -27.28 -15.92 1.13
N ILE A 449 -26.17 -15.20 1.25
CA ILE A 449 -26.17 -13.74 1.00
C ILE A 449 -25.34 -13.32 -0.21
N TYR A 450 -24.68 -14.26 -0.87
CA TYR A 450 -23.78 -14.01 -1.99
C TYR A 450 -24.51 -13.32 -3.16
N ASP A 451 -23.90 -12.24 -3.65
CA ASP A 451 -24.24 -11.57 -4.89
C ASP A 451 -22.99 -10.89 -5.48
N ASP A 452 -23.10 -10.46 -6.74
CA ASP A 452 -22.00 -9.81 -7.47
C ASP A 452 -21.52 -8.51 -6.82
N ASP A 453 -22.36 -7.84 -6.04
CA ASP A 453 -22.02 -6.57 -5.42
C ASP A 453 -21.13 -6.80 -4.20
N LEU A 454 -21.41 -7.81 -3.37
CA LEU A 454 -20.52 -8.25 -2.29
C LEU A 454 -19.17 -8.75 -2.84
N GLU A 455 -19.18 -9.50 -3.94
CA GLU A 455 -17.96 -9.98 -4.57
C GLU A 455 -17.10 -8.82 -5.09
N LYS A 456 -17.70 -7.86 -5.81
CA LYS A 456 -17.01 -6.63 -6.24
C LYS A 456 -16.47 -5.84 -5.06
N GLU A 457 -17.22 -5.74 -3.97
CA GLU A 457 -16.77 -5.03 -2.78
C GLU A 457 -15.57 -5.72 -2.14
N ALA A 458 -15.60 -7.05 -1.99
CA ALA A 458 -14.47 -7.81 -1.46
C ALA A 458 -13.24 -7.74 -2.34
N ALA A 459 -13.40 -7.82 -3.67
CA ALA A 459 -12.31 -7.64 -4.63
C ALA A 459 -11.70 -6.23 -4.54
N SER A 460 -12.50 -5.21 -4.27
CA SER A 460 -12.02 -3.84 -4.04
C SER A 460 -11.26 -3.69 -2.71
N ILE A 461 -11.70 -4.36 -1.64
CA ILE A 461 -11.03 -4.31 -0.33
C ILE A 461 -9.73 -5.12 -0.35
N TYR A 462 -9.76 -6.31 -0.94
CA TYR A 462 -8.66 -7.27 -0.93
C TYR A 462 -8.03 -7.46 -2.31
N GLN A 463 -7.95 -6.38 -3.10
CA GLN A 463 -7.40 -6.41 -4.47
C GLN A 463 -6.06 -7.17 -4.55
N ARG A 464 -5.22 -6.98 -3.54
CA ARG A 464 -3.92 -7.65 -3.42
C ARG A 464 -4.04 -9.17 -3.28
N ASP A 465 -4.99 -9.68 -2.48
CA ASP A 465 -5.18 -11.12 -2.33
C ASP A 465 -5.70 -11.74 -3.64
N TYR A 466 -6.69 -11.10 -4.28
CA TYR A 466 -7.23 -11.56 -5.57
C TYR A 466 -6.13 -11.64 -6.63
N MET A 467 -5.34 -10.58 -6.76
CA MET A 467 -4.26 -10.50 -7.75
C MET A 467 -3.08 -11.42 -7.43
N MET A 468 -2.61 -11.46 -6.19
CA MET A 468 -1.41 -12.23 -5.82
C MET A 468 -1.66 -13.74 -5.84
N PHE A 469 -2.86 -14.17 -5.44
CA PHE A 469 -3.20 -15.59 -5.35
C PHE A 469 -4.12 -16.07 -6.47
N GLY A 470 -4.49 -15.20 -7.41
CA GLY A 470 -5.31 -15.55 -8.57
C GLY A 470 -6.72 -15.99 -8.19
N PHE A 471 -7.32 -15.38 -7.17
CA PHE A 471 -8.73 -15.65 -6.86
C PHE A 471 -9.62 -15.01 -7.93
N GLY A 472 -10.59 -15.78 -8.43
CA GLY A 472 -11.74 -15.28 -9.20
C GLY A 472 -12.95 -15.09 -8.28
N PRO A 473 -14.16 -14.93 -8.83
CA PRO A 473 -15.39 -14.91 -8.04
C PRO A 473 -15.51 -16.15 -7.14
N TRP A 474 -16.04 -15.97 -5.93
CA TRP A 474 -16.15 -17.08 -4.97
C TRP A 474 -16.99 -18.24 -5.51
N ARG A 475 -18.11 -17.92 -6.17
CA ARG A 475 -18.87 -18.88 -6.96
C ARG A 475 -18.41 -18.83 -8.42
N LYS A 476 -18.06 -19.99 -8.95
CA LYS A 476 -17.93 -20.22 -10.39
C LYS A 476 -19.32 -20.58 -10.91
N ASP A 477 -19.80 -19.85 -11.91
CA ASP A 477 -21.06 -20.18 -12.61
C ASP A 477 -21.06 -21.61 -13.17
#